data_AF-A0A7S2PNH6-F1
#
_entry.id   AF-A0A7S2PNH6-F1
#
_cell.length_a   1.000
_cell.length_b   1.000
_cell.length_c   1.000
_cell.angle_alpha   90.00
_cell.angle_beta   90.00
_cell.angle_gamma   90.00
#
_symmetry.space_group_name_H-M   'P 1'
#
loop_
_entity.id
_entity.type
_entity.pdbx_description
1 polymer ?
#
loop_
_entity_poly.entity_id
_entity_poly.type
_entity_poly.pdbx_seq_one_letter_code
_entity_poly.pdbx_strand_id
1 'polypeptide(L)'
;LIIKTAEEHCNSSTGWTTTRHYAVPTTDIPIHEITKLHDLFTKKLWSSKIRPLLRQQLKLNGNRQILIHDAFVVRYDSSKQRYLPPHLDESSHSFIIALNSEFKGGG
;
A
#
# COMPACT_ATOMS: atom_id res chain seq x y z
N LEU A 1 4.70 -14.07 0.98
CA LEU A 1 3.25 -14.20 0.69
C LEU A 1 2.74 -13.01 -0.11
N ILE A 2 2.77 -11.78 0.43
CA ILE A 2 2.19 -10.59 -0.21
C ILE A 2 2.78 -10.34 -1.61
N ILE A 3 4.11 -10.23 -1.71
CA ILE A 3 4.83 -10.02 -2.99
C ILE A 3 4.40 -11.07 -4.02
N LYS A 4 4.58 -12.36 -3.70
CA LYS A 4 4.21 -13.47 -4.58
C LYS A 4 2.76 -13.38 -5.07
N THR A 5 1.81 -13.11 -4.18
CA THR A 5 0.39 -13.01 -4.55
C THR A 5 0.09 -11.80 -5.44
N ALA A 6 0.77 -10.65 -5.22
CA ALA A 6 0.64 -9.49 -6.09
C ALA A 6 1.23 -9.75 -7.49
N GLU A 7 2.41 -10.38 -7.56
CA GLU A 7 3.06 -10.76 -8.82
C GLU A 7 2.24 -11.78 -9.61
N GLU A 8 1.74 -12.84 -8.94
CA GLU A 8 0.85 -13.83 -9.56
C GLU A 8 -0.40 -13.18 -10.15
N HIS A 9 -1.06 -12.29 -9.41
CA HIS A 9 -2.22 -11.56 -9.90
C HIS A 9 -1.87 -10.75 -11.14
N CYS A 10 -0.84 -9.90 -11.08
CA CYS A 10 -0.43 -9.04 -12.19
C CYS A 10 -0.02 -9.86 -13.43
N ASN A 11 0.64 -11.01 -13.26
CA ASN A 11 1.02 -11.89 -14.37
C ASN A 11 -0.17 -12.59 -15.04
N SER A 12 -1.30 -12.74 -14.32
CA SER A 12 -2.53 -13.35 -14.84
C SER A 12 -3.61 -12.35 -15.27
N SER A 13 -3.37 -11.04 -15.10
CA SER A 13 -4.32 -9.97 -15.38
C SER A 13 -3.74 -8.96 -16.38
N THR A 14 -4.18 -7.69 -16.33
CA THR A 14 -3.66 -6.60 -17.16
C THR A 14 -2.27 -6.11 -16.73
N GLY A 15 -1.66 -6.71 -15.71
CA GLY A 15 -0.34 -6.32 -15.23
C GLY A 15 -0.38 -5.24 -14.15
N TRP A 16 0.81 -4.72 -13.84
CA TRP A 16 0.98 -3.58 -12.93
C TRP A 16 0.42 -2.30 -13.58
N THR A 17 -0.30 -1.49 -12.81
CA THR A 17 -0.76 -0.18 -13.27
C THR A 17 0.38 0.83 -13.13
N THR A 18 0.39 1.87 -13.98
CA THR A 18 1.43 2.93 -13.96
C THR A 18 0.83 4.35 -13.94
N THR A 19 -0.49 4.47 -13.87
CA THR A 19 -1.21 5.75 -14.06
C THR A 19 -2.32 5.99 -13.03
N ARG A 20 -2.34 5.26 -11.91
CA ARG A 20 -3.42 5.37 -10.90
C ARG A 20 -3.37 6.68 -10.12
N HIS A 21 -2.19 7.23 -9.88
CA HIS A 21 -2.00 8.51 -9.20
C HIS A 21 -1.63 9.59 -10.21
N TYR A 22 -2.54 10.53 -10.47
CA TYR A 22 -2.35 11.54 -11.53
C TYR A 22 -1.15 12.46 -11.27
N ALA A 23 -0.98 12.93 -10.03
CA ALA A 23 0.09 13.86 -9.68
C ALA A 23 1.48 13.19 -9.64
N VAL A 24 1.55 11.96 -9.13
CA VAL A 24 2.79 11.21 -8.92
C VAL A 24 2.56 9.72 -9.18
N PRO A 25 2.60 9.29 -10.45
CA PRO A 25 2.28 7.91 -10.81
C PRO A 25 3.27 6.89 -10.22
N THR A 26 2.71 5.76 -9.80
CA THR A 26 3.45 4.62 -9.27
C THR A 26 3.16 3.35 -10.07
N THR A 27 4.14 2.45 -10.09
CA THR A 27 3.99 1.08 -10.57
C THR A 27 3.38 0.28 -9.44
N ASP A 28 2.06 0.16 -9.43
CA ASP A 28 1.31 -0.39 -8.30
C ASP A 28 0.10 -1.22 -8.71
N ILE A 29 -0.47 -1.88 -7.71
CA ILE A 29 -1.75 -2.58 -7.78
C ILE A 29 -2.53 -2.36 -6.48
N PRO A 30 -3.82 -1.96 -6.52
CA PRO A 30 -4.62 -1.81 -5.32
C PRO A 30 -4.91 -3.17 -4.69
N ILE A 31 -4.88 -3.24 -3.36
CA ILE A 31 -5.10 -4.52 -2.67
C ILE A 31 -6.52 -5.06 -2.85
N HIS A 32 -7.50 -4.17 -3.10
CA HIS A 32 -8.91 -4.56 -3.23
C HIS A 32 -9.21 -5.30 -4.53
N GLU A 33 -8.36 -5.17 -5.55
CA GLU A 33 -8.43 -5.98 -6.78
C GLU A 33 -7.92 -7.41 -6.57
N ILE A 34 -7.20 -7.66 -5.46
CA ILE A 34 -6.61 -8.96 -5.12
C ILE A 34 -7.33 -9.52 -3.89
N THR A 35 -8.43 -10.26 -4.07
CA THR A 35 -9.31 -10.76 -3.00
C THR A 35 -8.55 -11.33 -1.79
N LYS A 36 -7.51 -12.14 -2.04
CA LYS A 36 -6.69 -12.74 -0.98
C LYS A 36 -5.93 -11.70 -0.13
N LEU A 37 -5.40 -10.65 -0.76
CA LEU A 37 -4.71 -9.57 -0.05
C LEU A 37 -5.70 -8.61 0.60
N HIS A 38 -6.81 -8.32 -0.07
CA HIS A 38 -7.91 -7.54 0.51
C HIS A 38 -8.39 -8.14 1.84
N ASP A 39 -8.66 -9.43 1.85
CA ASP A 39 -9.14 -10.14 3.05
C ASP A 39 -8.07 -10.21 4.14
N LEU A 40 -6.83 -10.52 3.76
CA LEU A 40 -5.70 -10.53 4.70
C LEU A 40 -5.53 -9.15 5.35
N PHE A 41 -5.56 -8.08 4.56
CA PHE A 41 -5.38 -6.73 5.05
C PHE A 41 -6.57 -6.30 5.92
N THR A 42 -7.79 -6.31 5.39
CA THR A 42 -8.96 -5.75 6.08
C THR A 42 -9.35 -6.56 7.32
N LYS A 43 -9.37 -7.90 7.22
CA LYS A 43 -9.87 -8.78 8.29
C LYS A 43 -8.80 -9.12 9.34
N LYS A 44 -7.52 -9.06 8.98
CA LYS A 44 -6.43 -9.38 9.92
C LYS A 44 -5.61 -8.15 10.28
N LEU A 45 -4.94 -7.53 9.32
CA LEU A 45 -3.93 -6.53 9.65
C LEU A 45 -4.54 -5.19 10.09
N TRP A 46 -5.48 -4.66 9.32
CA TRP A 46 -6.14 -3.38 9.59
C TRP A 46 -6.96 -3.42 10.86
N SER A 47 -7.90 -4.36 10.95
CA SER A 47 -8.85 -4.45 12.07
C SER A 47 -8.18 -4.76 13.41
N SER A 48 -7.20 -5.65 13.43
CA SER A 48 -6.63 -6.16 14.69
C SER A 48 -5.30 -5.53 15.11
N LYS A 49 -4.59 -4.85 14.20
CA LYS A 49 -3.26 -4.27 14.48
C LYS A 49 -3.17 -2.79 14.13
N ILE A 50 -3.30 -2.43 12.86
CA ILE A 50 -3.01 -1.07 12.39
C ILE A 50 -4.01 -0.07 12.97
N ARG A 51 -5.32 -0.30 12.82
CA ARG A 51 -6.34 0.66 13.29
C ARG A 51 -6.29 0.86 14.82
N PRO A 52 -6.19 -0.19 15.66
CA PRO A 52 -5.97 0.00 17.10
C PRO A 52 -4.71 0.79 17.43
N LEU A 53 -3.58 0.48 16.77
CA LEU A 53 -2.31 1.18 16.99
C LEU A 53 -2.41 2.66 16.63
N LEU A 54 -2.98 3.00 15.46
CA LEU A 54 -3.16 4.40 15.04
C LEU A 54 -4.07 5.15 16.01
N ARG A 55 -5.17 4.54 16.49
CA ARG A 55 -6.04 5.17 17.49
C ARG A 55 -5.29 5.48 18.78
N GLN A 56 -4.43 4.57 19.23
CA GLN A 56 -3.61 4.77 20.42
C GLN A 56 -2.59 5.89 20.21
N GLN A 57 -1.83 5.85 19.11
CA GLN A 57 -0.76 6.81 18.82
C GLN A 57 -1.30 8.23 18.60
N LEU A 58 -2.44 8.35 17.91
CA LEU A 58 -3.08 9.63 17.63
C LEU A 58 -4.05 10.08 18.74
N LYS A 59 -4.11 9.34 19.86
CA LYS A 59 -4.99 9.62 21.01
C LYS A 59 -6.45 9.88 20.60
N LEU A 60 -6.97 9.07 19.68
CA LEU A 60 -8.32 9.22 19.14
C LEU A 60 -9.35 8.67 20.12
N ASN A 61 -10.08 9.59 20.76
CA ASN A 61 -11.16 9.28 21.69
C ASN A 61 -12.54 9.33 21.01
N GLY A 62 -13.52 8.63 21.60
CA GLY A 62 -14.90 8.64 21.15
C GLY A 62 -15.10 8.13 19.72
N ASN A 63 -16.03 8.76 19.01
CA ASN A 63 -16.57 8.27 17.73
C ASN A 63 -15.72 8.63 16.49
N ARG A 64 -14.56 9.28 16.66
CA ARG A 64 -13.66 9.60 15.54
C ARG A 64 -13.26 8.32 14.82
N GLN A 65 -13.48 8.26 13.51
CA GLN A 65 -13.17 7.10 12.69
C GLN A 65 -11.83 7.28 11.99
N ILE A 66 -11.11 6.18 11.80
CA ILE A 66 -10.00 6.08 10.85
C ILE A 66 -10.50 5.15 9.75
N LEU A 67 -10.49 5.63 8.51
CA LEU A 67 -10.91 4.92 7.32
C LEU A 67 -9.71 4.72 6.39
N ILE A 68 -9.80 3.71 5.52
CA ILE A 68 -8.80 3.45 4.49
C ILE A 68 -9.18 4.33 3.29
N HIS A 69 -8.29 5.26 2.92
CA HIS A 69 -8.46 6.04 1.69
C HIS A 69 -7.98 5.24 0.48
N ASP A 70 -6.74 4.75 0.52
CA ASP A 70 -6.20 3.82 -0.46
C ASP A 70 -5.25 2.83 0.23
N ALA A 71 -5.09 1.66 -0.36
CA ALA A 71 -4.12 0.66 0.04
C ALA A 71 -3.69 -0.14 -1.19
N PHE A 72 -2.39 -0.15 -1.46
CA PHE A 72 -1.81 -0.74 -2.66
C PHE A 72 -0.43 -1.33 -2.37
N VAL A 73 0.01 -2.22 -3.26
CA VAL A 73 1.38 -2.71 -3.30
C VAL A 73 2.09 -1.95 -4.40
N VAL A 74 3.17 -1.25 -4.05
CA VAL A 74 4.04 -0.56 -5.01
C VAL A 74 5.28 -1.39 -5.29
N ARG A 75 5.75 -1.39 -6.54
CA ARG A 75 6.98 -2.04 -6.97
C ARG A 75 7.95 -1.00 -7.52
N TYR A 76 9.17 -0.99 -6.98
CA TYR A 76 10.29 -0.25 -7.54
C TYR A 76 11.22 -1.20 -8.29
N ASP A 77 11.76 -0.73 -9.40
CA ASP A 77 12.68 -1.47 -10.25
C ASP A 77 13.71 -0.51 -10.83
N SER A 78 14.99 -0.88 -10.74
CA SER A 78 16.12 -0.04 -11.19
C SER A 78 16.05 0.36 -12.68
N SER A 79 15.38 -0.46 -13.51
CA SER A 79 15.20 -0.23 -14.95
C SER A 79 13.91 0.49 -15.32
N LYS A 80 12.97 0.61 -14.37
CA LYS A 80 11.65 1.23 -14.58
C LYS A 80 11.46 2.38 -13.59
N GLN A 81 10.55 2.24 -12.64
CA GLN A 81 10.32 3.22 -11.60
C GLN A 81 11.32 3.06 -10.46
N ARG A 82 12.29 3.99 -10.41
CA ARG A 82 13.41 3.95 -9.46
C ARG A 82 13.32 4.96 -8.31
N TYR A 83 12.41 5.93 -8.39
CA TYR A 83 12.20 6.95 -7.36
C TYR A 83 10.77 7.50 -7.44
N LEU A 84 10.38 8.23 -6.39
CA LEU A 84 9.15 9.00 -6.33
C LEU A 84 9.53 10.46 -5.99
N PRO A 85 9.12 11.47 -6.78
CA PRO A 85 9.41 12.87 -6.46
C PRO A 85 8.78 13.29 -5.13
N PRO A 86 9.26 14.39 -4.50
CA PRO A 86 8.58 14.98 -3.35
C PRO A 86 7.11 15.31 -3.67
N HIS A 87 6.20 14.92 -2.79
CA HIS A 87 4.76 15.11 -2.94
C HIS A 87 4.07 15.09 -1.58
N LEU A 88 2.77 15.43 -1.59
CA LEU A 88 1.87 15.20 -0.47
C LEU A 88 0.88 14.12 -0.87
N ASP A 89 0.58 13.22 0.05
CA ASP A 89 -0.49 12.24 -0.12
C ASP A 89 -1.85 12.92 0.04
N GLU A 90 -2.86 12.41 -0.67
CA GLU A 90 -4.25 12.87 -0.53
C GLU A 90 -4.87 12.50 0.82
N SER A 91 -4.25 11.54 1.52
CA SER A 91 -4.66 11.11 2.85
C SER A 91 -4.10 12.00 3.96
N SER A 92 -4.81 12.09 5.08
CA SER A 92 -4.30 12.82 6.25
C SER A 92 -3.04 12.19 6.88
N HIS A 93 -2.86 10.88 6.71
CA HIS A 93 -1.78 10.10 7.31
C HIS A 93 -1.49 8.89 6.43
N SER A 94 -0.21 8.65 6.18
CA SER A 94 0.26 7.48 5.42
C SER A 94 1.02 6.52 6.32
N PHE A 95 0.98 5.25 5.94
CA PHE A 95 1.69 4.17 6.62
C PHE A 95 2.33 3.27 5.56
N ILE A 96 3.63 3.01 5.73
CA ILE A 96 4.46 2.31 4.75
C ILE A 96 5.04 1.06 5.41
N ILE A 97 4.90 -0.10 4.74
CA ILE A 97 5.52 -1.37 5.14
C ILE A 97 6.52 -1.78 4.06
N ALA A 98 7.80 -1.93 4.43
CA ALA A 98 8.76 -2.61 3.57
C ALA A 98 8.43 -4.11 3.49
N LEU A 99 8.24 -4.64 2.28
CA LEU A 99 7.87 -6.04 2.05
C LEU A 99 9.06 -6.97 1.77
N ASN A 100 10.23 -6.41 1.47
CA ASN A 100 11.49 -7.13 1.27
C ASN A 100 12.68 -6.26 1.70
N SER A 101 13.86 -6.89 1.78
CA SER A 101 15.18 -6.27 2.01
C SER A 101 16.12 -6.39 0.81
N GLU A 102 15.68 -7.06 -0.25
CA GLU A 102 16.52 -7.48 -1.38
C GLU A 102 16.68 -6.36 -2.42
N PHE A 103 17.26 -5.24 -2.01
CA PHE A 103 17.54 -4.09 -2.87
C PHE A 103 18.76 -3.28 -2.36
N LYS A 104 19.29 -2.38 -3.21
CA LYS A 104 20.32 -1.41 -2.85
C LYS A 104 19.81 0.01 -3.09
N GLY A 105 20.09 0.94 -2.16
CA GLY A 105 19.59 2.32 -2.17
C GLY A 105 18.17 2.44 -1.60
N GLY A 106 17.50 3.58 -1.78
CA GLY A 106 16.11 3.82 -1.34
C GLY A 106 15.96 4.24 0.13
N GLY A 107 14.70 4.47 0.53
CA GLY A 107 14.32 5.01 1.84
C GLY A 107 14.08 6.51 1.78
#